data_AF-A0A9D7W8L7-F1
#
_entry.id   AF-A0A9D7W8L7-F1
#
_cell.length_a   1.000
_cell.length_b   1.000
_cell.length_c   1.000
_cell.angle_alpha   90.00
_cell.angle_beta   90.00
_cell.angle_gamma   90.00
#
_symmetry.space_group_name_H-M   'P 1'
#
loop_
_entity.id
_entity.type
_entity.pdbx_description
1 polymer ?
#
loop_
_entity_poly.entity_id
_entity_poly.type
_entity_poly.pdbx_seq_one_letter_code
_entity_poly.pdbx_strand_id
1 'polypeptide(L)'
;MQLQLCIGEQLRKRKELLYNLGAISSYGSMLTFFWHGVEMLLAKEYPESTLFVYAALTFFTIVVMAPYKWDEKWMRIKTSVGMLVFGDSPAIYLFCCIAYR
;
A
#
# COMPACT_ATOMS: atom_id res chain seq x y z
N MET A 1 27.91 -30.94 9.11
CA MET A 1 26.54 -31.10 8.57
C MET A 1 25.48 -30.41 9.44
N GLN A 2 25.47 -30.55 10.77
CA GLN A 2 24.52 -29.85 11.67
C GLN A 2 24.65 -28.31 11.69
N LEU A 3 25.85 -27.77 11.49
CA LEU A 3 26.11 -26.32 11.53
C LEU A 3 25.48 -25.58 10.33
N GLN A 4 25.42 -26.22 9.16
CA GLN A 4 24.75 -25.70 7.95
C GLN A 4 23.22 -25.65 8.11
N LEU A 5 22.64 -26.67 8.76
CA LEU A 5 21.20 -26.72 9.08
C LEU A 5 20.80 -25.60 10.06
N CYS A 6 21.61 -25.38 11.10
CA CYS A 6 21.35 -24.35 12.11
C CYS A 6 21.44 -22.93 11.53
N ILE A 7 22.43 -22.66 10.66
CA ILE A 7 22.54 -21.40 9.92
C ILE A 7 21.36 -21.20 8.97
N GLY A 8 20.94 -22.26 8.27
CA GLY A 8 19.78 -22.23 7.37
C GLY A 8 18.48 -21.87 8.09
N GLU A 9 18.23 -22.44 9.26
CA GLU A 9 17.05 -22.09 10.08
C GLU A 9 17.09 -20.66 10.60
N GLN A 10 18.25 -20.17 11.04
CA GLN A 10 18.43 -18.78 11.47
C GLN A 10 18.16 -17.79 10.32
N LEU A 11 18.65 -18.10 9.12
CA LEU A 11 18.41 -17.28 7.93
C LEU A 11 16.92 -17.24 7.55
N ARG A 12 16.24 -18.38 7.62
CA ARG A 12 14.79 -18.47 7.36
C ARG A 12 13.99 -17.60 8.35
N LYS A 13 14.28 -17.71 9.65
CA LYS A 13 13.63 -16.89 10.69
C LYS A 13 13.85 -15.39 10.47
N ARG A 14 15.06 -14.97 10.10
CA ARG A 14 15.34 -13.55 9.80
C ARG A 14 14.59 -13.07 8.55
N LYS A 15 14.52 -13.90 7.51
CA LYS A 15 13.77 -13.58 6.28
C LYS A 15 12.27 -13.42 6.56
N GLU A 16 11.69 -14.29 7.37
CA GLU A 16 10.29 -14.20 7.82
C GLU A 16 10.04 -12.92 8.65
N LEU A 17 10.94 -12.57 9.57
CA LEU A 17 10.86 -11.32 10.33
C LEU A 17 10.92 -10.08 9.44
N LEU A 18 11.87 -10.02 8.50
CA LEU A 18 11.99 -8.94 7.52
C LEU A 18 10.73 -8.81 6.66
N TYR A 19 10.16 -9.93 6.23
CA TYR A 19 8.92 -9.94 5.47
C TYR A 19 7.75 -9.38 6.29
N ASN A 20 7.60 -9.82 7.54
CA ASN A 20 6.53 -9.34 8.43
C ASN A 20 6.69 -7.86 8.78
N LEU A 21 7.91 -7.39 9.04
CA LEU A 21 8.20 -5.97 9.26
C LEU A 21 7.87 -5.13 8.03
N GLY A 22 8.24 -5.61 6.84
CA GLY A 22 7.90 -4.96 5.58
C GLY A 22 6.39 -4.96 5.29
N ALA A 23 5.66 -5.98 5.76
CA ALA A 23 4.21 -6.01 5.67
C ALA A 23 3.56 -4.98 6.60
N ILE A 24 4.00 -4.92 7.87
CA ILE A 24 3.50 -3.95 8.86
C ILE A 24 3.78 -2.52 8.41
N SER A 25 5.00 -2.22 7.97
CA SER A 25 5.35 -0.89 7.47
C SER A 25 4.53 -0.49 6.25
N SER A 26 4.25 -1.46 5.36
CA SER A 26 3.41 -1.25 4.18
C SER A 26 1.94 -0.98 4.52
N TYR A 27 1.38 -1.61 5.54
CA TYR A 27 0.01 -1.29 6.00
C TYR A 27 -0.02 0.06 6.71
N GLY A 28 1.00 0.36 7.51
CA GLY A 28 1.15 1.66 8.17
C GLY A 28 1.19 2.79 7.14
N SER A 29 1.99 2.68 6.08
CA SER A 29 2.08 3.71 5.05
C SER A 29 0.77 3.87 4.25
N MET A 30 0.06 2.77 3.96
CA MET A 30 -1.27 2.84 3.35
C MET A 30 -2.27 3.60 4.24
N LEU A 31 -2.28 3.32 5.54
CA LEU A 31 -3.14 4.03 6.50
C LEU A 31 -2.79 5.50 6.62
N THR A 32 -1.50 5.86 6.72
CA THR A 32 -1.07 7.26 6.75
C THR A 32 -1.48 8.01 5.49
N PHE A 33 -1.34 7.39 4.32
CA PHE A 33 -1.74 8.01 3.05
C PHE A 33 -3.26 8.23 2.98
N PHE A 34 -4.04 7.23 3.39
CA PHE A 34 -5.49 7.36 3.49
C PHE A 34 -5.91 8.47 4.46
N TRP A 35 -5.30 8.50 5.65
CA TRP A 35 -5.55 9.52 6.66
C TRP A 35 -5.26 10.93 6.14
N HIS A 36 -4.14 11.10 5.43
CA HIS A 36 -3.82 12.37 4.78
C HIS A 36 -4.89 12.82 3.77
N GLY A 37 -5.43 11.88 2.98
CA GLY A 37 -6.57 12.18 2.09
C GLY A 37 -7.83 12.62 2.84
N VAL A 38 -8.12 12.02 4.00
CA VAL A 38 -9.23 12.43 4.87
C VAL A 38 -9.00 13.82 5.47
N GLU A 39 -7.79 14.11 5.96
CA GLU A 39 -7.44 15.43 6.50
C GLU A 39 -7.61 16.53 5.46
N MET A 40 -7.15 16.30 4.21
CA MET A 40 -7.36 17.25 3.12
C MET A 40 -8.85 17.51 2.83
N LEU A 41 -9.68 16.46 2.88
CA LEU A 41 -11.11 16.58 2.65
C LEU A 41 -11.78 17.40 3.76
N LEU A 42 -11.35 17.25 5.01
CA LEU A 42 -11.82 18.05 6.16
C LEU A 42 -11.33 19.50 6.10
N ALA A 43 -10.09 19.72 5.66
CA ALA A 43 -9.50 21.04 5.53
C ALA A 43 -10.05 21.85 4.33
N LYS A 44 -10.79 21.19 3.43
CA LYS A 44 -11.28 21.76 2.16
C LYS A 44 -10.16 22.33 1.29
N GLU A 45 -9.00 21.68 1.33
CA GLU A 45 -7.84 22.10 0.57
C GLU A 45 -7.86 21.56 -0.86
N TYR A 46 -7.26 22.33 -1.77
CA TYR A 46 -7.10 21.91 -3.15
C TYR A 46 -5.97 20.90 -3.25
N PRO A 47 -6.18 19.73 -3.88
CA PRO A 47 -5.15 18.70 -3.88
C PRO A 47 -3.96 19.07 -4.76
N GLU A 48 -2.76 18.81 -4.25
CA GLU A 48 -1.57 18.89 -5.09
C GLU A 48 -1.63 17.83 -6.19
N SER A 49 -1.45 18.26 -7.43
CA SER A 49 -1.48 17.38 -8.61
C SER A 49 -0.48 16.22 -8.52
N THR A 50 0.64 16.41 -7.81
CA THR A 50 1.67 15.41 -7.53
C THR A 50 1.13 14.22 -6.73
N LEU A 51 0.33 14.47 -5.70
CA LEU A 51 -0.28 13.43 -4.86
C LEU A 51 -1.32 12.62 -5.64
N PHE A 52 -2.10 13.29 -6.49
CA PHE A 52 -3.05 12.62 -7.39
C PHE A 52 -2.33 11.66 -8.35
N VAL A 53 -1.29 12.15 -9.04
CA VAL A 53 -0.51 11.33 -9.97
C VAL A 53 0.17 10.16 -9.25
N TYR A 54 0.72 10.40 -8.06
CA TYR A 54 1.30 9.34 -7.23
C TYR A 54 0.28 8.25 -6.88
N ALA A 55 -0.91 8.63 -6.42
CA ALA A 55 -1.96 7.67 -6.07
C ALA A 55 -2.42 6.86 -7.29
N ALA A 56 -2.63 7.52 -8.43
CA ALA A 56 -3.04 6.87 -9.67
C ALA A 56 -2.01 5.88 -10.20
N LEU A 57 -0.71 6.25 -10.23
CA LEU A 57 0.36 5.36 -10.66
C LEU A 57 0.58 4.18 -9.70
N THR A 58 0.43 4.43 -8.39
CA THR A 58 0.52 3.39 -7.37
C THR A 58 -0.62 2.39 -7.52
N PHE A 59 -1.86 2.88 -7.71
CA PHE A 59 -3.01 2.04 -8.00
C PHE A 59 -2.81 1.20 -9.27
N PHE A 60 -2.37 1.82 -10.36
CA PHE A 60 -2.05 1.11 -11.60
C PHE A 60 -1.03 -0.01 -11.37
N THR A 61 0.04 0.28 -10.64
CA THR A 61 1.07 -0.72 -10.30
C THR A 61 0.48 -1.89 -9.51
N ILE A 62 -0.40 -1.62 -8.53
CA ILE A 62 -1.06 -2.65 -7.73
C ILE A 62 -1.97 -3.51 -8.60
N VAL A 63 -2.75 -2.91 -9.51
CA VAL A 63 -3.64 -3.63 -10.43
C VAL A 63 -2.84 -4.52 -11.39
N VAL A 64 -1.77 -4.01 -11.98
CA VAL A 64 -0.91 -4.78 -12.90
C VAL A 64 -0.18 -5.92 -12.18
N MET A 65 0.24 -5.71 -10.93
CA MET A 65 0.89 -6.75 -10.13
C MET A 65 -0.10 -7.73 -9.48
N ALA A 66 -1.39 -7.40 -9.43
CA ALA A 66 -2.41 -8.23 -8.81
C ALA A 66 -2.43 -9.66 -9.33
N PRO A 67 -2.48 -9.95 -10.64
CA PRO A 67 -2.51 -11.32 -11.15
C PRO A 67 -1.27 -12.12 -10.75
N TYR A 68 -0.08 -11.51 -10.72
CA TYR A 68 1.15 -12.18 -10.32
C TYR A 68 1.17 -12.54 -8.82
N LYS A 69 0.47 -11.76 -7.99
CA LYS A 69 0.47 -11.91 -6.53
C LYS A 69 -0.79 -12.59 -6.00
N TRP A 70 -1.70 -13.03 -6.87
CA TRP A 70 -3.06 -13.45 -6.49
C TRP A 70 -3.16 -14.88 -5.93
N ASP A 71 -2.12 -15.70 -6.16
CA ASP A 71 -2.09 -17.11 -5.77
C ASP A 71 -2.08 -17.31 -4.25
N GLU A 72 -1.38 -16.44 -3.52
CA GLU A 72 -1.32 -16.52 -2.07
C GLU A 72 -2.44 -15.70 -1.42
N LYS A 73 -3.20 -16.34 -0.51
CA LYS A 73 -4.31 -15.70 0.22
C LYS A 73 -3.88 -14.40 0.92
N TRP A 74 -2.69 -14.37 1.50
CA TRP A 74 -2.16 -13.19 2.19
C TRP A 74 -1.81 -12.05 1.23
N MET A 75 -1.20 -12.36 0.08
CA MET A 75 -0.90 -11.36 -0.94
C MET A 75 -2.17 -10.84 -1.62
N ARG A 76 -3.20 -11.67 -1.75
CA ARG A 76 -4.52 -11.24 -2.20
C ARG A 76 -5.11 -10.18 -1.26
N ILE A 77 -5.13 -10.42 0.05
CA ILE A 77 -5.63 -9.46 1.04
C ILE A 77 -4.84 -8.15 0.97
N LYS A 78 -3.50 -8.22 0.95
CA LYS A 78 -2.65 -7.03 0.86
C LYS A 78 -2.93 -6.22 -0.41
N THR A 79 -3.05 -6.91 -1.55
CA THR A 79 -3.34 -6.29 -2.84
C THR A 79 -4.73 -5.65 -2.84
N SER A 80 -5.74 -6.34 -2.30
CA SER A 80 -7.11 -5.81 -2.19
C SER A 80 -7.18 -4.57 -1.29
N VAL A 81 -6.50 -4.56 -0.14
CA VAL A 81 -6.43 -3.38 0.73
C VAL A 81 -5.72 -2.22 0.01
N GLY A 82 -4.62 -2.50 -0.68
CA GLY A 82 -3.92 -1.51 -1.50
C GLY A 82 -4.79 -0.94 -2.62
N MET A 83 -5.58 -1.78 -3.30
CA MET A 83 -6.53 -1.33 -4.32
C MET A 83 -7.61 -0.41 -3.75
N LEU A 84 -8.16 -0.72 -2.57
CA LEU A 84 -9.15 0.14 -1.92
C LEU A 84 -8.52 1.48 -1.57
N VAL A 85 -7.42 1.48 -0.80
CA VAL A 85 -6.78 2.72 -0.34
C VAL A 85 -6.34 3.61 -1.50
N PHE A 86 -5.60 3.05 -2.47
CA PHE A 86 -5.08 3.82 -3.60
C PHE A 86 -6.11 4.02 -4.72
N GLY A 87 -7.24 3.33 -4.71
CA GLY A 87 -8.38 3.58 -5.60
C GLY A 87 -9.28 4.68 -5.06
N ASP A 88 -9.53 4.69 -3.75
CA ASP A 88 -10.37 5.68 -3.07
C ASP A 88 -9.66 7.03 -2.96
N SER A 89 -8.35 7.05 -2.71
CA SER A 89 -7.57 8.30 -2.62
C SER A 89 -7.65 9.21 -3.86
N PRO A 90 -7.43 8.74 -5.11
CA PRO A 90 -7.59 9.57 -6.30
C PRO A 90 -9.06 9.94 -6.55
N ALA A 91 -10.04 9.13 -6.13
CA ALA A 91 -11.45 9.50 -6.19
C ALA A 91 -11.76 10.66 -5.23
N ILE A 92 -11.21 10.63 -4.01
CA ILE A 92 -11.29 11.71 -3.03
C ILE A 92 -10.65 12.99 -3.59
N TYR A 93 -9.46 12.90 -4.19
CA TYR A 93 -8.80 14.06 -4.80
C TYR A 93 -9.59 14.63 -5.99
N LEU A 94 -10.15 13.78 -6.85
CA LEU A 94 -11.04 14.22 -7.93
C LEU A 94 -12.27 14.93 -7.38
N PHE A 95 -12.88 14.38 -6.32
CA PHE A 95 -14.02 15.01 -5.65
C PHE A 95 -13.65 16.38 -5.08
N CYS A 96 -12.53 16.51 -4.37
CA CYS A 96 -12.04 17.80 -3.86
C CYS A 96 -11.78 18.80 -5.00
N CYS A 97 -11.17 18.37 -6.11
CA CYS A 97 -10.99 19.20 -7.32
C CYS A 97 -12.30 19.67 -7.96
N ILE A 98 -13.40 18.92 -7.82
CA ILE A 98 -14.71 19.30 -8.39
C ILE A 98 -15.48 20.16 -7.40
N ALA A 99 -15.43 19.85 -6.10
CA ALA A 99 -16.23 20.49 -5.07
C ALA A 99 -15.63 21.80 -4.53
N TYR A 100 -14.30 21.94 -4.55
CA TYR A 100 -13.58 23.11 -4.02
C TYR A 100 -12.99 24.02 -5.12
N ARG A 101 -13.35 23.77 -6.37
CA ARG A 101 -13.09 24.65 -7.52
C ARG A 101 -14.16 25.71 -7.66
#